data_AF-W9CBF6-F1
#
_entry.id   AF-W9CBF6-F1
#
_cell.length_a   1.000
_cell.length_b   1.000
_cell.length_c   1.000
_cell.angle_alpha   90.00
_cell.angle_beta   90.00
_cell.angle_gamma   90.00
#
_symmetry.space_group_name_H-M   'P 1'
#
loop_
_entity.id
_entity.type
_entity.pdbx_description
1 polymer ?
#
loop_
_entity_poly.entity_id
_entity_poly.type
_entity_poly.pdbx_seq_one_letter_code
_entity_poly.pdbx_strand_id
1 'polypeptide(L)'
;MHYSYALSALAAFASAASASLTINNWCAKEVYIYKSNNGGCNVGSNGACSTASNATPWHIKAGHGSSSLLTLPWDKDGHGTSLKVATTSNWKTTPSVLQFEYAWTTGKYAALYWDLSDLDGSGSGLVGTPFMSDNVKVTPTGTGSGSGTCVKLKCPAGALCKDAYNTPDQTATRSCPLTTGTMWLDLCEPAGAFNTKREIRFEA
;
A
#
# COMPACT_ATOMS: atom_id res chain seq x y z
N MET A 1 -23.36 26.30 -52.36
CA MET A 1 -23.10 26.20 -50.90
C MET A 1 -22.75 24.76 -50.61
N HIS A 2 -21.50 24.47 -50.23
CA HIS A 2 -21.03 23.13 -49.91
C HIS A 2 -20.66 23.11 -48.42
N TYR A 3 -21.35 22.28 -47.65
CA TYR A 3 -21.06 22.07 -46.23
C TYR A 3 -20.06 20.92 -46.11
N SER A 4 -18.83 21.25 -45.74
CA SER A 4 -17.82 20.27 -45.31
C SER A 4 -18.12 19.85 -43.87
N TYR A 5 -18.37 18.55 -43.66
CA TYR A 5 -18.43 17.95 -42.34
C TYR A 5 -17.00 17.66 -41.87
N ALA A 6 -16.50 18.43 -40.91
CA ALA A 6 -15.28 18.10 -40.19
C ALA A 6 -15.61 17.02 -39.14
N LEU A 7 -15.12 15.80 -39.34
CA LEU A 7 -15.08 14.78 -38.28
C LEU A 7 -14.07 15.23 -37.20
N SER A 8 -14.57 15.72 -36.08
CA SER A 8 -13.76 15.87 -34.87
C SER A 8 -13.55 14.50 -34.24
N ALA A 9 -12.38 13.90 -34.44
CA ALA A 9 -11.95 12.74 -33.68
C ALA A 9 -11.65 13.18 -32.23
N LEU A 10 -12.53 12.84 -31.30
CA LEU A 10 -12.22 12.88 -29.87
C LEU A 10 -11.17 11.80 -29.59
N ALA A 11 -9.92 12.20 -29.39
CA ALA A 11 -8.92 11.34 -28.78
C ALA A 11 -9.31 11.15 -27.31
N ALA A 12 -9.80 9.95 -26.97
CA ALA A 12 -9.99 9.55 -25.59
C ALA A 12 -8.59 9.40 -24.96
N PHE A 13 -8.19 10.37 -24.14
CA PHE A 13 -7.07 10.20 -23.23
C PHE A 13 -7.47 9.13 -22.22
N ALA A 14 -7.12 7.88 -22.51
CA ALA A 14 -7.12 6.84 -21.50
C ALA A 14 -6.08 7.26 -20.46
N SER A 15 -6.54 7.89 -19.37
CA SER A 15 -5.76 8.05 -18.15
C SER A 15 -5.28 6.66 -17.77
N ALA A 16 -4.00 6.38 -18.01
CA ALA A 16 -3.35 5.23 -17.43
C ALA A 16 -3.31 5.51 -15.93
N ALA A 17 -4.35 5.07 -15.21
CA ALA A 17 -4.41 5.16 -13.77
C ALA A 17 -3.08 4.66 -13.22
N SER A 18 -2.35 5.53 -12.52
CA SER A 18 -1.00 5.23 -12.07
C SER A 18 -1.03 4.02 -11.14
N ALA A 19 -0.40 2.94 -11.56
CA ALA A 19 -0.36 1.70 -10.79
C ALA A 19 0.60 1.90 -9.60
N SER A 20 0.03 2.14 -8.41
CA SER A 20 0.77 2.60 -7.22
C SER A 20 0.07 2.19 -5.92
N LEU A 21 0.80 2.27 -4.80
CA LEU A 21 0.23 2.33 -3.46
C LEU A 21 0.35 3.75 -2.94
N THR A 22 -0.77 4.34 -2.50
CA THR A 22 -0.78 5.55 -1.69
C THR A 22 -0.98 5.18 -0.22
N ILE A 23 -0.01 5.54 0.62
CA ILE A 23 -0.06 5.37 2.06
C ILE A 23 -0.49 6.70 2.67
N ASN A 24 -1.50 6.68 3.52
CA ASN A 24 -2.07 7.84 4.19
C ASN A 24 -1.94 7.69 5.71
N ASN A 25 -1.26 8.62 6.35
CA ASN A 25 -0.95 8.57 7.77
C ASN A 25 -1.87 9.47 8.59
N TRP A 26 -3.01 8.95 9.04
CA TRP A 26 -3.92 9.66 9.95
C TRP A 26 -3.42 9.70 11.40
N CYS A 27 -2.30 9.05 11.69
CA CYS A 27 -1.81 8.91 13.06
C CYS A 27 -1.38 10.26 13.62
N ALA A 28 -1.43 10.40 14.95
CA ALA A 28 -0.87 11.55 15.66
C ALA A 28 0.68 11.57 15.67
N LYS A 29 1.31 10.53 15.12
CA LYS A 29 2.76 10.33 15.04
C LYS A 29 3.20 10.13 13.59
N GLU A 30 4.45 10.48 13.33
CA GLU A 30 5.10 10.20 12.05
C GLU A 30 5.24 8.69 11.83
N VAL A 31 5.27 8.28 10.57
CA VAL A 31 5.57 6.89 10.17
C VAL A 31 6.71 6.86 9.17
N TYR A 32 7.48 5.79 9.22
CA TYR A 32 8.68 5.59 8.44
C TYR A 32 8.59 4.29 7.66
N ILE A 33 8.96 4.36 6.38
CA ILE A 33 8.83 3.24 5.45
C ILE A 33 10.20 2.92 4.87
N TYR A 34 10.50 1.63 4.82
CA TYR A 34 11.50 1.06 3.94
C TYR A 34 10.84 0.01 3.04
N LYS A 35 11.45 -0.23 1.88
CA LYS A 35 11.01 -1.19 0.88
C LYS A 35 12.06 -2.29 0.72
N SER A 36 11.68 -3.55 0.76
CA SER A 36 12.52 -4.67 0.28
C SER A 36 11.89 -5.22 -0.99
N ASN A 37 12.72 -5.57 -1.98
CA ASN A 37 12.29 -6.24 -3.21
C ASN A 37 13.23 -7.41 -3.50
N ASN A 38 12.67 -8.53 -3.95
CA ASN A 38 13.39 -9.76 -4.31
C ASN A 38 14.31 -10.28 -3.18
N GLY A 39 13.85 -10.19 -1.92
CA GLY A 39 14.64 -10.59 -0.75
C GLY A 39 15.86 -9.72 -0.46
N GLY A 40 16.00 -8.58 -1.14
CA GLY A 40 17.06 -7.61 -0.88
C GLY A 40 16.94 -6.90 0.46
N CYS A 41 17.92 -6.07 0.79
CA CYS A 41 17.86 -5.25 2.00
C CYS A 41 16.68 -4.26 1.96
N ASN A 42 16.26 -3.79 3.13
CA ASN A 42 15.24 -2.74 3.25
C ASN A 42 15.85 -1.40 2.81
N VAL A 43 15.46 -0.85 1.67
CA VAL A 43 15.96 0.43 1.14
C VAL A 43 14.98 1.56 1.39
N GLY A 44 15.53 2.74 1.68
CA GLY A 44 14.74 3.94 1.95
C GLY A 44 14.63 4.87 0.73
N SER A 45 14.22 6.11 0.96
CA SER A 45 14.04 7.14 -0.06
C SER A 45 15.31 7.50 -0.83
N ASN A 46 16.48 7.28 -0.24
CA ASN A 46 17.77 7.49 -0.88
C ASN A 46 18.44 6.22 -1.42
N GLY A 47 17.74 5.08 -1.41
CA GLY A 47 18.22 3.81 -1.96
C GLY A 47 19.26 3.07 -1.10
N ALA A 48 19.71 3.62 0.03
CA ALA A 48 20.61 2.93 0.95
C ALA A 48 19.86 1.88 1.79
N CYS A 49 20.50 0.75 2.08
CA CYS A 49 19.99 -0.25 3.01
C CYS A 49 19.81 0.34 4.41
N SER A 50 18.74 -0.02 5.12
CA SER A 50 18.34 0.53 6.42
C SER A 50 19.39 0.41 7.53
N THR A 51 20.35 -0.50 7.37
CA THR A 51 21.47 -0.69 8.30
C THR A 51 22.66 0.24 8.03
N ALA A 52 22.71 0.91 6.87
CA ALA A 52 23.75 1.86 6.53
C ALA A 52 23.57 3.18 7.30
N SER A 53 24.68 3.83 7.67
CA SER A 53 24.66 5.07 8.45
C SER A 53 24.02 6.26 7.71
N ASN A 54 24.01 6.23 6.39
CA ASN A 54 23.43 7.26 5.53
C ASN A 54 22.01 6.92 5.06
N ALA A 55 21.39 5.84 5.54
CA ALA A 55 20.07 5.44 5.09
C ALA A 55 18.99 6.42 5.53
N THR A 56 18.09 6.79 4.62
CA THR A 56 16.97 7.68 4.91
C THR A 56 15.65 6.99 4.57
N PRO A 57 14.74 6.73 5.53
CA PRO A 57 13.44 6.14 5.21
C PRO A 57 12.62 7.10 4.32
N TRP A 58 11.55 6.60 3.69
CA TRP A 58 10.45 7.51 3.39
C TRP A 58 9.77 7.89 4.71
N HIS A 59 9.43 9.15 4.86
CA HIS A 59 8.81 9.68 6.06
C HIS A 59 7.46 10.32 5.68
N ILE A 60 6.41 9.95 6.40
CA ILE A 60 5.07 10.53 6.26
C ILE A 60 4.70 11.25 7.55
N LYS A 61 4.40 12.55 7.44
CA LYS A 61 4.06 13.38 8.60
C LYS A 61 2.75 12.90 9.25
N ALA A 62 2.65 13.11 10.56
CA ALA A 62 1.42 12.90 11.32
C ALA A 62 0.26 13.77 10.80
N GLY A 63 -0.98 13.28 10.93
CA GLY A 63 -2.19 14.07 10.74
C GLY A 63 -2.95 13.81 9.43
N HIS A 64 -3.43 14.86 8.77
CA HIS A 64 -4.20 14.72 7.54
C HIS A 64 -3.80 15.83 6.55
N GLY A 65 -3.83 15.49 5.25
CA GLY A 65 -3.49 16.40 4.17
C GLY A 65 -2.36 15.86 3.29
N SER A 66 -1.92 16.65 2.31
CA SER A 66 -0.95 16.22 1.30
C SER A 66 0.41 15.81 1.85
N SER A 67 0.84 16.38 2.98
CA SER A 67 2.10 16.02 3.66
C SER A 67 2.02 14.73 4.49
N SER A 68 0.80 14.20 4.68
CA SER A 68 0.50 12.93 5.33
C SER A 68 0.27 11.80 4.31
N LEU A 69 0.70 12.00 3.06
CA LEU A 69 0.61 11.04 1.97
C LEU A 69 1.99 10.65 1.45
N LEU A 70 2.12 9.39 1.07
CA LEU A 70 3.24 8.90 0.25
C LEU A 70 2.69 7.99 -0.83
N THR A 71 2.98 8.30 -2.09
CA THR A 71 2.65 7.42 -3.21
C THR A 71 3.91 6.77 -3.74
N LEU A 72 3.94 5.44 -3.73
CA LEU A 72 5.01 4.64 -4.31
C LEU A 72 4.49 3.88 -5.53
N PRO A 73 5.16 3.95 -6.69
CA PRO A 73 4.80 3.12 -7.83
C PRO A 73 5.04 1.64 -7.50
N TRP A 74 4.25 0.75 -8.09
CA TRP A 74 4.52 -0.68 -8.00
C TRP A 74 5.84 -1.04 -8.68
N ASP A 75 6.65 -1.88 -8.04
CA ASP A 75 7.72 -2.61 -8.72
C ASP A 75 7.07 -3.67 -9.63
N LYS A 76 7.49 -3.71 -10.91
CA LYS A 76 6.84 -4.50 -11.98
C LYS A 76 7.71 -5.63 -12.53
N ASP A 77 8.77 -5.98 -11.81
CA ASP A 77 9.75 -6.99 -12.20
C ASP A 77 9.30 -8.44 -11.94
N GLY A 78 8.14 -8.62 -11.31
CA GLY A 78 7.58 -9.94 -10.99
C GLY A 78 8.11 -10.54 -9.69
N HIS A 79 8.99 -9.83 -8.98
CA HIS A 79 9.48 -10.25 -7.68
C HIS A 79 8.54 -9.81 -6.56
N GLY A 80 8.68 -10.45 -5.40
CA GLY A 80 7.98 -10.05 -4.18
C GLY A 80 8.61 -8.80 -3.59
N THR A 81 7.76 -7.82 -3.29
CA THR A 81 8.11 -6.56 -2.66
C THR A 81 7.36 -6.41 -1.35
N SER A 82 8.06 -5.97 -0.30
CA SER A 82 7.50 -5.70 1.01
C SER A 82 7.75 -4.24 1.38
N LEU A 83 6.67 -3.48 1.57
CA LEU A 83 6.68 -2.14 2.15
C LEU A 83 6.48 -2.27 3.65
N LYS A 84 7.56 -2.08 4.39
CA LYS A 84 7.59 -2.24 5.83
C LYS A 84 7.38 -0.86 6.47
N VAL A 85 6.36 -0.73 7.30
CA VAL A 85 5.92 0.52 7.94
C VAL A 85 6.16 0.43 9.44
N ALA A 86 6.90 1.39 9.99
CA ALA A 86 7.17 1.50 11.43
C ALA A 86 6.82 2.89 11.97
N THR A 87 6.67 2.98 13.28
CA THR A 87 6.46 4.25 13.99
C THR A 87 7.76 4.81 14.59
N THR A 88 8.90 4.24 14.17
CA THR A 88 10.26 4.65 14.58
C THR A 88 11.18 4.70 13.37
N SER A 89 12.05 5.70 13.33
CA SER A 89 12.98 5.92 12.20
C SER A 89 14.28 5.12 12.29
N ASN A 90 14.67 4.67 13.49
CA ASN A 90 15.91 3.91 13.69
C ASN A 90 15.72 2.43 13.35
N TRP A 91 16.24 2.03 12.19
CA TRP A 91 16.16 0.65 11.67
C TRP A 91 17.51 -0.08 11.70
N LYS A 92 18.45 0.36 12.55
CA LYS A 92 19.71 -0.37 12.79
C LYS A 92 19.46 -1.78 13.32
N THR A 93 18.38 -1.93 14.08
CA THR A 93 17.73 -3.21 14.40
C THR A 93 16.34 -3.18 13.77
N THR A 94 15.86 -4.29 13.19
CA THR A 94 14.52 -4.35 12.60
C THR A 94 13.47 -4.00 13.67
N PRO A 95 12.72 -2.89 13.52
CA PRO A 95 11.69 -2.52 14.48
C PRO A 95 10.45 -3.39 14.30
N SER A 96 9.45 -3.21 15.16
CA SER A 96 8.10 -3.69 14.91
C SER A 96 7.54 -3.04 13.64
N VAL A 97 7.12 -3.85 12.67
CA VAL A 97 6.64 -3.37 11.37
C VAL A 97 5.30 -3.96 10.98
N LEU A 98 4.45 -3.12 10.41
CA LEU A 98 3.34 -3.58 9.56
C LEU A 98 3.88 -3.72 8.14
N GLN A 99 3.55 -4.81 7.45
CA GLN A 99 4.04 -5.04 6.09
C GLN A 99 2.88 -5.01 5.11
N PHE A 100 3.01 -4.23 4.04
CA PHE A 100 2.21 -4.40 2.83
C PHE A 100 3.07 -5.12 1.81
N GLU A 101 2.73 -6.36 1.52
CA GLU A 101 3.52 -7.22 0.63
C GLU A 101 2.77 -7.39 -0.69
N TYR A 102 3.50 -7.38 -1.80
CA TYR A 102 2.91 -7.53 -3.12
C TYR A 102 3.86 -8.10 -4.17
N ALA A 103 3.30 -8.64 -5.24
CA ALA A 103 4.00 -9.04 -6.44
C ALA A 103 3.19 -8.67 -7.70
N TRP A 104 3.85 -8.03 -8.67
CA TRP A 104 3.25 -7.69 -9.96
C TRP A 104 3.55 -8.77 -10.99
N THR A 105 2.64 -9.72 -11.18
CA THR A 105 2.84 -10.84 -12.10
C THR A 105 2.21 -10.56 -13.45
N THR A 106 2.88 -10.94 -14.55
CA THR A 106 2.35 -10.86 -15.92
C THR A 106 2.21 -12.25 -16.56
N GLY A 107 1.61 -12.34 -17.75
CA GLY A 107 1.40 -13.61 -18.47
C GLY A 107 0.15 -14.37 -18.00
N LYS A 108 0.24 -15.71 -17.94
CA LYS A 108 -0.91 -16.60 -17.67
C LYS A 108 -1.62 -16.31 -16.33
N TYR A 109 -0.87 -15.87 -15.33
CA TYR A 109 -1.37 -15.56 -13.98
C TYR A 109 -1.30 -14.07 -13.67
N ALA A 110 -1.52 -13.23 -14.68
CA ALA A 110 -1.38 -11.78 -14.58
C ALA A 110 -2.31 -11.19 -13.51
N ALA A 111 -1.73 -10.69 -12.42
CA ALA A 111 -2.43 -10.00 -11.35
C ALA A 111 -1.43 -9.27 -10.45
N LEU A 112 -1.93 -8.30 -9.69
CA LEU A 112 -1.27 -7.77 -8.50
C LEU A 112 -1.69 -8.66 -7.34
N TYR A 113 -0.79 -9.53 -6.90
CA TYR A 113 -0.99 -10.30 -5.67
C TYR A 113 -0.51 -9.44 -4.50
N TRP A 114 -1.27 -9.40 -3.41
CA TRP A 114 -0.94 -8.56 -2.27
C TRP A 114 -1.54 -9.07 -0.96
N ASP A 115 -0.93 -8.69 0.14
CA ASP A 115 -1.45 -8.90 1.49
C ASP A 115 -0.93 -7.86 2.47
N LEU A 116 -1.52 -7.90 3.66
CA LEU A 116 -1.04 -7.21 4.84
C LEU A 116 -0.47 -8.28 5.79
N SER A 117 0.65 -8.00 6.43
CA SER A 117 1.35 -8.97 7.26
C SER A 117 1.79 -8.35 8.59
N ASP A 118 1.37 -9.03 9.66
CA ASP A 118 1.59 -8.71 11.07
C ASP A 118 2.67 -9.64 11.68
N LEU A 119 3.34 -10.47 10.86
CA LEU A 119 4.33 -11.46 11.29
C LEU A 119 5.53 -10.87 12.04
N ASP A 120 5.87 -9.61 11.77
CA ASP A 120 6.96 -8.86 12.41
C ASP A 120 6.43 -7.65 13.23
N GLY A 121 5.12 -7.58 13.47
CA GLY A 121 4.49 -6.35 13.97
C GLY A 121 4.59 -6.14 15.47
N SER A 122 5.13 -7.08 16.24
CA SER A 122 5.61 -6.86 17.62
C SER A 122 7.12 -7.04 17.77
N GLY A 123 7.85 -7.14 16.66
CA GLY A 123 9.28 -7.39 16.59
C GLY A 123 9.59 -8.52 15.60
N SER A 124 10.86 -8.74 15.29
CA SER A 124 11.25 -9.74 14.28
C SER A 124 10.76 -11.15 14.65
N GLY A 125 9.94 -11.74 13.78
CA GLY A 125 9.29 -13.05 13.98
C GLY A 125 8.22 -13.07 15.06
N LEU A 126 7.81 -11.90 15.58
CA LEU A 126 6.81 -11.76 16.62
C LEU A 126 5.55 -11.12 16.05
N VAL A 127 4.49 -11.91 16.06
CA VAL A 127 3.16 -11.54 15.57
C VAL A 127 2.58 -10.39 16.39
N GLY A 128 2.05 -9.39 15.69
CA GLY A 128 1.33 -8.26 16.27
C GLY A 128 1.29 -7.12 15.27
N THR A 129 1.07 -5.88 15.74
CA THR A 129 1.11 -4.73 14.83
C THR A 129 1.53 -3.46 15.57
N PRO A 130 2.37 -2.58 14.98
CA PRO A 130 2.73 -1.30 15.60
C PRO A 130 1.54 -0.33 15.69
N PHE A 131 0.39 -0.72 15.12
CA PHE A 131 -0.87 0.04 15.06
C PHE A 131 -2.00 -0.64 15.85
N MET A 132 -1.69 -1.43 16.90
CA MET A 132 -2.69 -2.24 17.63
C MET A 132 -3.87 -1.42 18.16
N SER A 133 -3.67 -0.13 18.49
CA SER A 133 -4.72 0.76 19.00
C SER A 133 -5.45 1.56 17.92
N ASP A 134 -5.14 1.29 16.65
CA ASP A 134 -5.48 2.14 15.51
C ASP A 134 -6.17 1.33 14.41
N ASN A 135 -7.08 1.95 13.65
CA ASN A 135 -7.65 1.27 12.50
C ASN A 135 -6.68 1.33 11.31
N VAL A 136 -6.48 0.20 10.65
CA VAL A 136 -5.73 0.12 9.40
C VAL A 136 -6.64 -0.41 8.29
N LYS A 137 -6.62 0.22 7.12
CA LYS A 137 -7.46 -0.17 5.99
C LYS A 137 -6.68 -0.18 4.69
N VAL A 138 -6.79 -1.27 3.92
CA VAL A 138 -6.37 -1.29 2.52
C VAL A 138 -7.60 -1.17 1.62
N THR A 139 -7.56 -0.26 0.66
CA THR A 139 -8.65 -0.04 -0.31
C THR A 139 -8.13 -0.07 -1.75
N PRO A 140 -8.43 -1.14 -2.53
CA PRO A 140 -8.32 -1.09 -3.98
C PRO A 140 -9.32 -0.09 -4.57
N THR A 141 -8.93 0.72 -5.55
CA THR A 141 -9.82 1.77 -6.10
C THR A 141 -10.15 1.64 -7.59
N GLY A 142 -9.32 0.99 -8.42
CA GLY A 142 -9.61 0.85 -9.84
C GLY A 142 -10.32 -0.44 -10.23
N THR A 143 -10.07 -0.87 -11.46
CA THR A 143 -10.73 -2.01 -12.10
C THR A 143 -10.61 -3.28 -11.25
N GLY A 144 -11.75 -3.96 -11.05
CA GLY A 144 -11.82 -5.19 -10.26
C GLY A 144 -12.04 -4.98 -8.76
N SER A 145 -11.93 -3.75 -8.26
CA SER A 145 -12.25 -3.45 -6.85
C SER A 145 -13.68 -3.88 -6.52
N GLY A 146 -13.82 -4.64 -5.43
CA GLY A 146 -15.09 -5.19 -4.98
C GLY A 146 -15.44 -6.57 -5.55
N SER A 147 -14.59 -7.17 -6.38
CA SER A 147 -14.80 -8.49 -6.98
C SER A 147 -13.70 -9.48 -6.57
N GLY A 148 -14.08 -10.77 -6.43
CA GLY A 148 -13.15 -11.84 -6.03
C GLY A 148 -12.48 -11.52 -4.69
N THR A 149 -11.15 -11.63 -4.64
CA THR A 149 -10.33 -11.24 -3.47
C THR A 149 -9.82 -9.80 -3.57
N CYS A 150 -10.10 -9.07 -4.65
CA CYS A 150 -9.76 -7.65 -4.84
C CYS A 150 -10.73 -6.76 -4.06
N VAL A 151 -10.81 -6.96 -2.76
CA VAL A 151 -11.73 -6.27 -1.86
C VAL A 151 -10.96 -5.58 -0.75
N LYS A 152 -11.63 -4.67 -0.06
CA LYS A 152 -11.05 -3.96 1.08
C LYS A 152 -10.58 -4.96 2.14
N LEU A 153 -9.49 -4.61 2.80
CA LEU A 153 -9.00 -5.28 4.00
C LEU A 153 -9.12 -4.29 5.16
N LYS A 154 -9.70 -4.73 6.27
CA LYS A 154 -9.96 -3.88 7.44
C LYS A 154 -9.38 -4.53 8.69
N CYS A 155 -8.50 -3.80 9.37
CA CYS A 155 -7.95 -4.15 10.67
C CYS A 155 -8.50 -3.15 11.70
N PRO A 156 -9.54 -3.52 12.47
CA PRO A 156 -10.07 -2.65 13.51
C PRO A 156 -9.08 -2.47 14.66
N ALA A 157 -9.09 -1.28 15.27
CA ALA A 157 -8.34 -1.02 16.49
C ALA A 157 -8.69 -2.01 17.62
N GLY A 158 -7.70 -2.34 18.44
CA GLY A 158 -7.85 -3.16 19.65
C GLY A 158 -7.85 -4.67 19.41
N ALA A 159 -7.59 -5.13 18.18
CA ALA A 159 -7.53 -6.55 17.85
C ALA A 159 -6.43 -6.84 16.82
N LEU A 160 -5.87 -8.05 16.89
CA LEU A 160 -5.01 -8.57 15.84
C LEU A 160 -5.80 -8.69 14.53
N CYS A 161 -5.19 -8.29 13.41
CA CYS A 161 -5.91 -8.22 12.16
C CYS A 161 -6.11 -9.60 11.53
N LYS A 162 -7.33 -10.14 11.64
CA LYS A 162 -7.66 -11.48 11.10
C LYS A 162 -7.45 -11.62 9.59
N ASP A 163 -7.55 -10.52 8.87
CA ASP A 163 -7.37 -10.48 7.42
C ASP A 163 -5.89 -10.33 7.00
N ALA A 164 -4.98 -10.12 7.95
CA ALA A 164 -3.54 -10.09 7.73
C ALA A 164 -2.91 -11.46 8.01
N TYR A 165 -1.69 -11.67 7.51
CA TYR A 165 -0.85 -12.78 7.92
C TYR A 165 -0.46 -12.63 9.39
N ASN A 166 -0.85 -13.61 10.19
CA ASN A 166 -0.52 -13.74 11.62
C ASN A 166 0.23 -15.03 11.93
N THR A 167 0.36 -15.93 10.97
CA THR A 167 1.24 -17.10 11.05
C THR A 167 1.88 -17.34 9.68
N PRO A 168 3.06 -17.97 9.63
CA PRO A 168 3.61 -18.45 8.36
C PRO A 168 2.59 -19.30 7.61
N ASP A 169 2.62 -19.25 6.28
CA ASP A 169 1.78 -20.04 5.37
C ASP A 169 0.25 -19.89 5.52
N GLN A 170 -0.22 -18.87 6.26
CA GLN A 170 -1.63 -18.50 6.24
C GLN A 170 -2.07 -18.22 4.79
N THR A 171 -3.31 -18.51 4.40
CA THR A 171 -3.80 -18.18 3.05
C THR A 171 -4.53 -16.84 3.09
N ALA A 172 -3.79 -15.74 3.19
CA ALA A 172 -4.36 -14.38 3.27
C ALA A 172 -4.03 -13.49 2.06
N THR A 173 -3.21 -13.97 1.11
CA THR A 173 -2.94 -13.28 -0.15
C THR A 173 -4.21 -13.05 -0.97
N ARG A 174 -4.35 -11.82 -1.44
CA ARG A 174 -5.42 -11.32 -2.31
C ARG A 174 -4.87 -11.07 -3.70
N SER A 175 -5.74 -10.95 -4.68
CA SER A 175 -5.36 -10.61 -6.05
C SER A 175 -6.29 -9.56 -6.62
N CYS A 176 -5.69 -8.62 -7.35
CA CYS A 176 -6.36 -7.59 -8.11
C CYS A 176 -5.89 -7.64 -9.56
N PRO A 177 -6.74 -7.30 -10.56
CA PRO A 177 -6.27 -7.11 -11.93
C PRO A 177 -5.13 -6.08 -11.98
N LEU A 178 -4.18 -6.23 -12.90
CA LEU A 178 -3.11 -5.24 -13.09
C LEU A 178 -3.64 -3.82 -13.42
N THR A 179 -4.89 -3.73 -13.87
CA THR A 179 -5.61 -2.48 -14.14
C THR A 179 -6.35 -1.91 -12.92
N THR A 180 -6.09 -2.43 -11.71
CA THR A 180 -6.62 -1.86 -10.44
C THR A 180 -6.10 -0.46 -10.14
N GLY A 181 -5.02 0.00 -10.79
CA GLY A 181 -4.50 1.36 -10.61
C GLY A 181 -3.94 1.58 -9.20
N THR A 182 -4.34 2.68 -8.56
CA THR A 182 -3.92 3.04 -7.20
C THR A 182 -4.66 2.22 -6.15
N MET A 183 -3.92 1.66 -5.20
CA MET A 183 -4.45 1.16 -3.94
C MET A 183 -4.13 2.15 -2.82
N TRP A 184 -4.95 2.16 -1.77
CA TRP A 184 -4.74 2.99 -0.58
C TRP A 184 -4.45 2.14 0.63
N LEU A 185 -3.44 2.51 1.42
CA LEU A 185 -3.19 2.02 2.78
C LEU A 185 -3.40 3.18 3.74
N ASP A 186 -4.52 3.17 4.47
CA ASP A 186 -4.82 4.15 5.50
C ASP A 186 -4.37 3.62 6.87
N LEU A 187 -3.48 4.37 7.53
CA LEU A 187 -2.98 4.10 8.87
C LEU A 187 -3.69 5.02 9.86
N CYS A 188 -4.12 4.47 11.01
CA CYS A 188 -4.87 5.20 12.05
C CYS A 188 -6.17 5.88 11.57
N GLU A 189 -6.87 5.27 10.62
CA GLU A 189 -8.04 5.87 10.02
C GLU A 189 -9.15 6.14 11.06
N PRO A 190 -9.69 7.37 11.14
CA PRO A 190 -10.76 7.67 12.09
C PRO A 190 -11.99 6.77 11.87
N ALA A 191 -12.65 6.36 12.96
CA ALA A 191 -13.76 5.39 12.91
C ALA A 191 -14.88 5.78 11.93
N GLY A 192 -15.17 7.09 11.80
CA GLY A 192 -16.14 7.60 10.82
C GLY A 192 -15.75 7.32 9.37
N ALA A 193 -14.47 7.48 9.01
CA ALA A 193 -13.95 7.20 7.67
C ALA A 193 -13.69 5.70 7.44
N PHE A 194 -13.35 4.96 8.49
CA PHE A 194 -13.07 3.53 8.43
C PHE A 194 -14.27 2.72 7.91
N ASN A 195 -15.48 3.12 8.28
CA ASN A 195 -16.71 2.43 7.89
C ASN A 195 -17.28 2.87 6.54
N THR A 196 -16.81 3.98 5.98
CA THR A 196 -17.33 4.51 4.71
C THR A 196 -16.62 3.95 3.49
N LYS A 197 -17.21 4.17 2.31
CA LYS A 197 -16.51 3.98 1.04
C LYS A 197 -15.59 5.19 0.84
N ARG A 198 -14.32 4.95 0.50
CA ARG A 198 -13.44 5.99 -0.03
C ARG A 198 -14.09 6.53 -1.31
N GLU A 199 -14.40 7.81 -1.33
CA GLU A 199 -14.77 8.50 -2.56
C GLU A 199 -13.50 8.61 -3.43
N ILE A 200 -13.51 7.95 -4.58
CA ILE A 200 -12.43 8.06 -5.54
C ILE A 200 -12.68 9.37 -6.29
N ARG A 201 -12.02 10.44 -5.85
CA ARG A 201 -11.94 11.64 -6.67
C ARG A 201 -10.93 11.34 -7.76
N PHE A 202 -11.42 11.11 -8.97
CA PHE A 202 -10.58 11.22 -10.16
C PHE A 202 -10.20 12.69 -10.26
N GLU A 203 -8.96 13.02 -9.89
CA GLU A 203 -8.41 14.33 -10.27
C GLU A 203 -8.33 14.34 -11.80
N ALA A 204 -9.07 15.28 -12.39
CA ALA A 204 -9.19 15.49 -13.83
C ALA A 204 -7.96 16.16 -14.41
#